data_AF-A0A6M0SKG4-F1
#
_entry.id   AF-A0A6M0SKG4-F1
#
_cell.length_a   1.000
_cell.length_b   1.000
_cell.length_c   1.000
_cell.angle_alpha   90.00
_cell.angle_beta   90.00
_cell.angle_gamma   90.00
#
_symmetry.space_group_name_H-M   'P 1'
#
loop_
_entity.id
_entity.type
_entity.pdbx_description
1 polymer ?
#
loop_
_entity_poly.entity_id
_entity_poly.type
_entity_poly.pdbx_seq_one_letter_code
_entity_poly.pdbx_strand_id
1 'polypeptide(L)'
;MSKKLFTSEEIELLSKNKYVKNVTDKAITYTNEFKILFIAERSKGKLPIHIFQDAGFDIDVIGNNRIWCASKRWRNSYNKSGELGLRDSRKLNSGRPLKRELTVEEIISKKDAEIAYWKAEAELLKKIELQERQVKNSKLSSISVFKIIQNIILKYSYKNMISHLCKIAEVSRSGYYNYLNSSDKRTSKEEKDLELKHIILKAFNHRGYKKGSRSIKMVLEHEFNLVINRKCIQRIMRKYNILCPIRKANPYRRMER
;
A
#
# COMPACT_ATOMS: atom_id res chain seq x y z
N MET A 1 2.19 38.14 -15.31
CA MET A 1 3.44 37.42 -15.65
C MET A 1 4.60 38.41 -15.57
N SER A 2 5.79 37.98 -15.16
CA SER A 2 6.97 38.87 -15.18
C SER A 2 7.25 39.28 -16.63
N LYS A 3 7.47 40.58 -16.86
CA LYS A 3 7.82 41.15 -18.17
C LYS A 3 9.31 40.99 -18.52
N LYS A 4 10.14 40.47 -17.60
CA LYS A 4 11.58 40.30 -17.80
C LYS A 4 11.84 39.10 -18.72
N LEU A 5 12.51 39.36 -19.83
CA LEU A 5 13.08 38.36 -20.74
C LEU A 5 14.53 38.09 -20.33
N PHE A 6 14.99 36.86 -20.52
CA PHE A 6 16.38 36.51 -20.26
C PHE A 6 17.26 36.82 -21.45
N THR A 7 18.46 37.33 -21.18
CA THR A 7 19.51 37.45 -22.19
C THR A 7 20.12 36.09 -22.50
N SER A 8 20.80 35.97 -23.65
CA SER A 8 21.49 34.74 -24.03
C SER A 8 22.50 34.27 -22.96
N GLU A 9 23.19 35.21 -22.32
CA GLU A 9 24.16 34.94 -21.24
C GLU A 9 23.47 34.41 -19.97
N GLU A 10 22.35 35.02 -19.57
CA GLU A 10 21.55 34.56 -18.42
C GLU A 10 20.98 33.15 -18.65
N ILE A 11 20.58 32.85 -19.89
CA ILE A 11 20.09 31.52 -20.28
C ILE A 11 21.20 30.47 -20.11
N GLU A 12 22.40 30.77 -20.59
CA GLU A 12 23.54 29.86 -20.48
C GLU A 12 23.91 29.61 -19.01
N LEU A 13 23.98 30.66 -18.19
CA LEU A 13 24.27 30.54 -16.76
C LEU A 13 23.23 29.70 -16.02
N LEU A 14 21.94 29.92 -16.29
CA LEU A 14 20.84 29.16 -15.66
C LEU A 14 20.80 27.70 -16.14
N SER A 15 21.18 27.43 -17.38
CA SER A 15 21.21 26.07 -17.95
C SER A 15 22.26 25.16 -17.28
N LYS A 16 23.31 25.75 -16.70
CA LYS A 16 24.37 25.01 -15.98
C LYS A 16 23.89 24.48 -14.63
N ASN A 17 22.80 24.99 -14.07
CA ASN A 17 22.30 24.57 -12.76
C ASN A 17 21.56 23.22 -12.82
N LYS A 18 21.95 22.27 -11.94
CA LYS A 18 21.36 20.93 -11.79
C LYS A 18 19.82 20.92 -11.67
N TYR A 19 19.23 21.95 -11.06
CA TYR A 19 17.80 22.01 -10.78
C TYR A 19 16.95 22.56 -11.93
N VAL A 20 17.59 22.89 -13.04
CA VAL A 20 16.95 23.40 -14.26
C VAL A 20 16.87 22.30 -15.30
N LYS A 21 15.67 22.11 -15.86
CA LYS A 21 15.41 21.14 -16.93
C LYS A 21 15.50 21.79 -18.31
N ASN A 22 14.98 23.01 -18.46
CA ASN A 22 15.05 23.78 -19.69
C ASN A 22 14.84 25.27 -19.40
N VAL A 23 15.51 26.14 -20.14
CA VAL A 23 15.37 27.60 -20.05
C VAL A 23 15.04 28.14 -21.44
N THR A 24 14.01 28.98 -21.51
CA THR A 24 13.72 29.79 -22.69
C THR A 24 13.79 31.27 -22.30
N ASP A 25 13.84 32.15 -23.30
CA ASP A 25 13.73 33.61 -23.18
C ASP A 25 12.69 34.07 -22.13
N LYS A 26 11.54 33.38 -22.06
CA LYS A 26 10.38 33.74 -21.24
C LYS A 26 10.22 32.90 -19.97
N ALA A 27 10.77 31.69 -19.91
CA ALA A 27 10.40 30.73 -18.86
C ALA A 27 11.53 29.79 -18.45
N ILE A 28 11.52 29.43 -17.16
CA ILE A 28 12.37 28.37 -16.60
C ILE A 28 11.49 27.16 -16.29
N THR A 29 11.91 26.00 -16.78
CA THR A 29 11.34 24.71 -16.39
C THR A 29 12.25 24.03 -15.40
N TYR A 30 11.76 23.79 -14.18
CA TYR A 30 12.51 23.15 -13.10
C TYR A 30 12.34 21.63 -13.11
N THR A 31 13.35 20.92 -12.59
CA THR A 31 13.30 19.46 -12.44
C THR A 31 12.25 19.04 -11.39
N ASN A 32 11.79 17.79 -11.46
CA ASN A 32 10.86 17.27 -10.47
C ASN A 32 11.54 17.14 -9.09
N GLU A 33 12.83 16.80 -9.07
CA GLU A 33 13.65 16.73 -7.86
C GLU A 33 13.65 18.05 -7.11
N PHE A 34 13.87 19.17 -7.82
CA PHE A 34 13.88 20.48 -7.20
C PHE A 34 12.52 20.84 -6.59
N LYS A 35 11.41 20.52 -7.27
CA LYS A 35 10.07 20.80 -6.73
C LYS A 35 9.79 20.02 -5.45
N ILE A 36 10.25 18.77 -5.37
CA ILE A 36 10.12 17.93 -4.17
C ILE A 36 10.94 18.53 -3.02
N LEU A 37 12.22 18.84 -3.29
CA LEU A 37 13.10 19.50 -2.33
C LEU A 37 12.49 20.82 -1.84
N PHE A 38 11.96 21.63 -2.76
CA PHE A 38 11.32 22.90 -2.44
C PHE A 38 10.15 22.73 -1.48
N ILE A 39 9.27 21.76 -1.70
CA ILE A 39 8.13 21.51 -0.80
C ILE A 39 8.61 21.03 0.58
N ALA A 40 9.63 20.17 0.62
CA ALA A 40 10.22 19.69 1.86
C ALA A 40 10.91 20.80 2.68
N GLU A 41 11.63 21.72 2.04
CA GLU A 41 12.23 22.87 2.72
C GLU A 41 11.18 23.90 3.12
N ARG A 42 10.10 24.06 2.32
CA ARG A 42 9.01 24.97 2.66
C ARG A 42 8.19 24.47 3.85
N SER A 43 7.99 23.16 4.00
CA SER A 43 7.32 22.60 5.18
C SER A 43 8.12 22.80 6.47
N LYS A 44 9.45 22.91 6.38
CA LYS A 44 10.34 23.30 7.49
C LYS A 44 10.30 24.79 7.84
N GLY A 45 9.59 25.62 7.05
CA GLY A 45 9.42 27.05 7.33
C GLY A 45 10.36 28.00 6.57
N LYS A 46 11.34 27.52 5.78
CA LYS A 46 12.28 28.37 5.01
C LYS A 46 11.61 29.19 3.90
N LEU A 47 11.86 30.49 3.82
CA LEU A 47 11.29 31.36 2.78
C LEU A 47 11.67 30.90 1.36
N PRO A 48 10.78 31.08 0.35
CA PRO A 48 11.06 30.67 -1.02
C PRO A 48 12.36 31.25 -1.60
N ILE A 49 12.71 32.48 -1.23
CA ILE A 49 13.91 33.16 -1.70
C ILE A 49 15.17 32.39 -1.25
N HIS A 50 15.25 32.03 0.04
CA HIS A 50 16.38 31.25 0.57
C HIS A 50 16.47 29.86 -0.04
N ILE A 51 15.34 29.20 -0.31
CA ILE A 51 15.38 27.86 -0.95
C ILE A 51 15.98 27.94 -2.37
N PHE A 52 15.70 29.01 -3.10
CA PHE A 52 16.29 29.23 -4.42
C PHE A 52 17.77 29.61 -4.32
N GLN A 53 18.14 30.43 -3.34
CA GLN A 53 19.53 30.80 -3.06
C GLN A 53 20.38 29.59 -2.65
N ASP A 54 19.88 28.75 -1.73
CA ASP A 54 20.50 27.49 -1.28
C ASP A 54 20.70 26.52 -2.47
N ALA A 55 19.82 26.60 -3.47
CA ALA A 55 19.90 25.81 -4.69
C ALA A 55 20.78 26.43 -5.79
N GLY A 56 21.52 27.50 -5.48
CA GLY A 56 22.46 28.14 -6.39
C GLY A 56 21.81 28.97 -7.49
N PHE A 57 20.61 29.49 -7.25
CA PHE A 57 19.97 30.45 -8.16
C PHE A 57 20.28 31.88 -7.78
N ASP A 58 20.65 32.69 -8.77
CA ASP A 58 20.74 34.13 -8.62
C ASP A 58 19.34 34.76 -8.58
N ILE A 59 19.03 35.42 -7.47
CA ILE A 59 17.72 36.00 -7.17
C ILE A 59 17.44 37.21 -8.07
N ASP A 60 18.45 37.99 -8.42
CA ASP A 60 18.31 39.21 -9.21
C ASP A 60 18.09 38.89 -10.69
N VAL A 61 18.71 37.80 -11.16
CA VAL A 61 18.50 37.25 -12.50
C VAL A 61 17.05 36.76 -12.65
N ILE A 62 16.56 35.92 -11.74
CA ILE A 62 15.22 35.30 -11.83
C ILE A 62 14.09 36.29 -11.50
N GLY A 63 14.27 37.10 -10.47
CA GLY A 63 13.31 38.05 -9.94
C GLY A 63 12.31 37.46 -8.94
N ASN A 64 12.05 38.21 -7.87
CA ASN A 64 11.20 37.84 -6.73
C ASN A 64 9.78 37.39 -7.14
N ASN A 65 9.14 38.11 -8.05
CA ASN A 65 7.79 37.77 -8.50
C ASN A 65 7.71 36.39 -9.18
N ARG A 66 8.78 35.96 -9.86
CA ARG A 66 8.82 34.67 -10.55
C ARG A 66 8.99 33.53 -9.54
N ILE A 67 9.85 33.71 -8.54
CA ILE A 67 10.01 32.79 -7.40
C ILE A 67 8.69 32.62 -6.65
N TRP A 68 8.01 33.73 -6.32
CA TRP A 68 6.72 33.69 -5.63
C TRP A 68 5.65 32.97 -6.44
N CYS A 69 5.54 33.28 -7.74
CA CYS A 69 4.59 32.59 -8.63
C CYS A 69 4.87 31.09 -8.74
N ALA A 70 6.14 30.68 -8.85
CA ALA A 70 6.54 29.27 -8.90
C ALA A 70 6.20 28.55 -7.59
N SER A 71 6.55 29.15 -6.45
CA SER A 71 6.21 28.67 -5.11
C SER A 71 4.70 28.47 -4.94
N LYS A 72 3.90 29.47 -5.30
CA LYS A 72 2.43 29.39 -5.23
C LYS A 72 1.90 28.24 -6.10
N ARG A 73 2.43 28.09 -7.32
CA ARG A 73 2.02 27.04 -8.26
C ARG A 73 2.31 25.64 -7.72
N TRP A 74 3.52 25.41 -7.20
CA TRP A 74 3.91 24.09 -6.68
C TRP A 74 3.15 23.73 -5.40
N ARG A 75 2.95 24.67 -4.49
CA ARG A 75 2.15 24.45 -3.28
C ARG A 75 0.71 24.08 -3.60
N ASN A 76 0.07 24.81 -4.52
CA ASN A 76 -1.30 24.50 -4.93
C ASN A 76 -1.41 23.12 -5.57
N SER A 77 -0.43 22.74 -6.40
CA SER A 77 -0.38 21.44 -7.04
C SER A 77 -0.18 20.30 -6.03
N TYR A 78 0.72 20.49 -5.07
CA TYR A 78 0.96 19.54 -3.98
C TYR A 78 -0.27 19.38 -3.08
N ASN A 79 -0.93 20.48 -2.70
CA ASN A 79 -2.14 20.41 -1.88
C ASN A 79 -3.30 19.68 -2.58
N LYS A 80 -3.36 19.71 -3.91
CA LYS A 80 -4.44 19.05 -4.67
C LYS A 80 -4.19 17.55 -4.89
N SER A 81 -2.95 17.15 -5.17
CA SER A 81 -2.65 15.79 -5.65
C SER A 81 -1.36 15.20 -5.08
N GLY A 82 -0.84 15.77 -3.99
CA GLY A 82 0.39 15.35 -3.33
C GLY A 82 1.61 15.43 -4.27
N GLU A 83 2.55 14.51 -4.05
CA GLU A 83 3.78 14.40 -4.86
C GLU A 83 3.50 14.11 -6.34
N LEU A 84 2.40 13.39 -6.64
CA LEU A 84 1.98 13.10 -8.02
C LEU A 84 1.67 14.38 -8.80
N GLY A 85 1.14 15.41 -8.13
CA GLY A 85 0.85 16.71 -8.76
C GLY A 85 2.10 17.46 -9.21
N LEU A 86 3.25 17.26 -8.54
CA LEU A 86 4.51 17.94 -8.87
C LEU A 86 5.19 17.37 -10.12
N ARG A 87 4.83 16.15 -10.52
CA ARG A 87 5.36 15.46 -11.70
C ARG A 87 4.87 16.13 -12.98
N ASP A 88 5.76 16.25 -13.97
CA ASP A 88 5.44 16.79 -15.29
C ASP A 88 4.52 15.82 -16.07
N SER A 89 3.20 16.04 -15.99
CA SER A 89 2.17 15.21 -16.64
C SER A 89 2.10 15.38 -18.16
N ARG A 90 2.80 16.35 -18.75
CA ARG A 90 2.83 16.58 -20.21
C ARG A 90 3.38 15.39 -21.00
N LYS A 91 4.16 14.51 -20.37
CA LYS A 91 4.62 13.25 -20.99
C LYS A 91 3.54 12.16 -21.04
N LEU A 92 2.61 12.19 -20.09
CA LEU A 92 1.59 11.16 -19.93
C LEU A 92 0.29 11.51 -20.67
N ASN A 93 0.00 12.80 -20.78
CA ASN A 93 -1.13 13.27 -21.57
C ASN A 93 -0.71 13.23 -23.04
N SER A 94 -1.32 12.30 -23.80
CA SER A 94 -1.15 12.22 -25.24
C SER A 94 -1.40 13.59 -25.85
N GLY A 95 -0.41 14.12 -26.57
CA GLY A 95 -0.53 15.38 -27.31
C GLY A 95 -1.52 15.25 -28.48
N ARG A 96 -1.30 16.03 -29.53
CA ARG A 96 -2.13 16.01 -30.74
C ARG A 96 -2.28 14.56 -31.24
N PRO A 97 -3.51 14.08 -31.53
CA PRO A 97 -3.73 12.72 -32.04
C PRO A 97 -2.87 12.46 -33.29
N LEU A 98 -2.27 11.27 -33.39
CA LEU A 98 -1.64 10.85 -34.64
C LEU A 98 -2.70 10.82 -35.74
N LYS A 99 -2.40 11.45 -36.88
CA LYS A 99 -3.26 11.42 -38.07
C LYS A 99 -3.05 10.21 -38.97
N ARG A 100 -1.95 9.46 -38.78
CA ARG A 100 -1.69 8.20 -39.51
C ARG A 100 -2.38 7.02 -38.85
N GLU A 101 -2.62 5.98 -39.63
CA GLU A 101 -3.06 4.69 -39.09
C GLU A 101 -1.98 4.08 -38.18
N LEU A 102 -2.43 3.39 -37.14
CA LEU A 102 -1.58 2.71 -36.17
C LEU A 102 -1.09 1.40 -36.78
N THR A 103 0.15 1.05 -36.48
CA THR A 103 0.69 -0.27 -36.82
C THR A 103 0.03 -1.36 -35.99
N VAL A 104 0.03 -2.60 -36.50
CA VAL A 104 -0.56 -3.75 -35.79
C VAL A 104 0.07 -3.93 -34.40
N GLU A 105 1.38 -3.73 -34.28
CA GLU A 105 2.12 -3.81 -33.00
C GLU A 105 1.69 -2.72 -32.00
N GLU A 106 1.48 -1.49 -32.47
CA GLU A 106 0.96 -0.38 -31.65
C GLU A 106 -0.47 -0.68 -31.18
N ILE A 107 -1.31 -1.28 -32.04
CA ILE A 107 -2.69 -1.67 -31.70
C ILE A 107 -2.68 -2.75 -30.63
N ILE A 108 -1.87 -3.80 -30.79
CA ILE A 108 -1.74 -4.88 -29.81
C ILE A 108 -1.29 -4.32 -28.46
N SER A 109 -0.24 -3.50 -28.46
CA SER A 109 0.27 -2.87 -27.23
C SER A 109 -0.80 -2.02 -26.52
N LYS A 110 -1.60 -1.29 -27.28
CA LYS A 110 -2.71 -0.49 -26.74
C LYS A 110 -3.81 -1.38 -26.16
N LYS A 111 -4.16 -2.47 -26.85
CA LYS A 111 -5.17 -3.42 -26.37
C LYS A 111 -4.70 -4.20 -25.14
N ASP A 112 -3.44 -4.57 -25.07
CA ASP A 112 -2.85 -5.20 -23.88
C ASP A 112 -2.86 -4.25 -22.67
N ALA A 113 -2.56 -2.96 -22.87
CA ALA A 113 -2.66 -1.95 -21.83
C ALA A 113 -4.11 -1.77 -21.34
N GLU A 114 -5.09 -1.74 -22.26
CA GLU A 114 -6.52 -1.73 -21.91
C GLU A 114 -6.86 -2.97 -21.07
N ILE A 115 -6.51 -4.17 -21.53
CA ILE A 115 -6.79 -5.44 -20.81
C ILE A 115 -6.16 -5.44 -19.42
N ALA A 116 -4.93 -4.95 -19.27
CA ALA A 116 -4.26 -4.84 -17.98
C ALA A 116 -5.01 -3.89 -17.03
N TYR A 117 -5.48 -2.75 -17.53
CA TYR A 117 -6.29 -1.80 -16.77
C TYR A 117 -7.61 -2.44 -16.30
N TRP A 118 -8.37 -3.06 -17.22
CA TRP A 118 -9.63 -3.74 -16.90
C TRP A 118 -9.43 -4.87 -15.86
N LYS A 119 -8.33 -5.62 -15.95
CA LYS A 119 -7.97 -6.65 -14.96
C LYS A 119 -7.71 -6.05 -13.57
N ALA A 120 -6.99 -4.93 -13.51
CA ALA A 120 -6.70 -4.24 -12.24
C ALA A 120 -7.97 -3.68 -11.60
N GLU A 121 -8.85 -3.07 -12.38
CA GLU A 121 -10.15 -2.57 -11.90
C GLU A 121 -11.02 -3.70 -11.35
N ALA A 122 -11.11 -4.83 -12.07
CA ALA A 122 -11.84 -6.00 -11.60
C ALA A 122 -11.24 -6.60 -10.30
N GLU A 123 -9.91 -6.59 -10.14
CA GLU A 123 -9.28 -7.03 -8.90
C GLU A 123 -9.60 -6.10 -7.72
N LEU A 124 -9.60 -4.79 -7.95
CA LEU A 124 -9.96 -3.79 -6.96
C LEU A 124 -11.42 -3.96 -6.51
N LEU A 125 -12.36 -4.10 -7.46
CA LEU A 125 -13.77 -4.34 -7.16
C LEU A 125 -13.98 -5.62 -6.35
N LYS A 126 -13.27 -6.72 -6.68
CA LYS A 126 -13.30 -7.95 -5.88
C LYS A 126 -12.80 -7.75 -4.45
N LYS A 127 -11.74 -6.94 -4.25
CA LYS A 127 -11.23 -6.64 -2.90
C LYS A 127 -12.24 -5.83 -2.09
N ILE A 128 -12.86 -4.82 -2.70
CA ILE A 128 -13.90 -4.00 -2.07
C ILE A 128 -15.11 -4.87 -1.70
N GLU A 129 -15.62 -5.67 -2.64
CA GLU A 129 -16.75 -6.58 -2.40
C GLU A 129 -16.45 -7.58 -1.28
N LEU A 130 -15.23 -8.12 -1.20
CA LEU A 130 -14.81 -8.99 -0.10
C LEU A 130 -14.83 -8.26 1.24
N GLN A 131 -14.35 -7.02 1.29
CA GLN A 131 -14.40 -6.19 2.50
C GLN A 131 -15.85 -5.88 2.90
N GLU A 132 -16.70 -5.50 1.95
CA GLU A 132 -18.12 -5.20 2.20
C GLU A 132 -18.90 -6.44 2.64
N ARG A 133 -18.64 -7.62 2.03
CA ARG A 133 -19.24 -8.90 2.48
C ARG A 133 -18.77 -9.30 3.86
N GLN A 134 -17.51 -9.04 4.20
CA GLN A 134 -17.00 -9.24 5.55
C GLN A 134 -17.72 -8.33 6.55
N VAL A 135 -17.99 -7.08 6.19
CA VAL A 135 -18.73 -6.13 7.04
C VAL A 135 -20.22 -6.49 7.14
N LYS A 136 -20.89 -6.81 6.03
CA LYS A 136 -22.33 -7.16 5.99
C LYS A 136 -22.67 -8.46 6.73
N ASN A 137 -21.76 -9.45 6.72
CA ASN A 137 -21.99 -10.74 7.37
C ASN A 137 -21.47 -10.83 8.82
N SER A 138 -20.77 -9.80 9.34
CA SER A 138 -20.16 -9.90 10.68
C SER A 138 -20.80 -8.95 11.68
N LYS A 139 -21.60 -9.53 12.60
CA LYS A 139 -21.37 -9.17 14.00
C LYS A 139 -19.88 -9.40 14.24
N LEU A 140 -19.13 -8.37 14.63
CA LEU A 140 -17.74 -8.51 15.05
C LEU A 140 -17.68 -9.71 16.01
N SER A 141 -16.73 -10.63 15.79
CA SER A 141 -16.57 -11.77 16.69
C SER A 141 -16.49 -11.25 18.12
N SER A 142 -17.28 -11.82 19.04
CA SER A 142 -17.35 -11.35 20.43
C SER A 142 -15.96 -11.23 21.06
N ILE A 143 -15.03 -12.11 20.66
CA ILE A 143 -13.61 -12.07 21.04
C ILE A 143 -12.92 -10.76 20.64
N SER A 144 -13.14 -10.29 19.41
CA SER A 144 -12.58 -9.03 18.91
C SER A 144 -13.18 -7.83 19.65
N VAL A 145 -14.49 -7.85 19.92
CA VAL A 145 -15.17 -6.83 20.71
C VAL A 145 -14.60 -6.77 22.14
N PHE A 146 -14.40 -7.92 22.79
CA PHE A 146 -13.81 -7.96 24.14
C PHE A 146 -12.38 -7.44 24.18
N LYS A 147 -11.56 -7.70 23.15
CA LYS A 147 -10.21 -7.11 23.01
C LYS A 147 -10.26 -5.58 22.94
N ILE A 148 -11.20 -5.03 22.18
CA ILE A 148 -11.37 -3.57 22.05
C ILE A 148 -11.77 -2.97 23.41
N ILE A 149 -12.74 -3.57 24.10
CA ILE A 149 -13.16 -3.15 25.44
C ILE A 149 -11.98 -3.17 26.41
N GLN A 150 -11.18 -4.24 26.41
CA GLN A 150 -9.99 -4.36 27.25
C GLN A 150 -8.95 -3.26 26.95
N ASN A 151 -8.69 -2.99 25.67
CA ASN A 151 -7.75 -1.93 25.26
C ASN A 151 -8.22 -0.53 25.70
N ILE A 152 -9.52 -0.24 25.60
CA ILE A 152 -10.11 1.03 26.05
C ILE A 152 -9.93 1.19 27.56
N ILE A 153 -10.21 0.13 28.33
CA ILE A 153 -10.06 0.16 29.80
C ILE A 153 -8.60 0.37 30.20
N LEU A 154 -7.66 -0.30 29.53
CA LEU A 154 -6.22 -0.13 29.80
C LEU A 154 -5.74 1.27 29.44
N LYS A 155 -6.19 1.83 28.31
CA LYS A 155 -5.76 3.15 27.84
C LYS A 155 -6.27 4.29 28.71
N TYR A 156 -7.48 4.19 29.23
CA TYR A 156 -8.14 5.28 29.94
C TYR A 156 -8.40 4.99 31.43
N SER A 157 -7.97 3.86 31.96
CA SER A 157 -8.13 3.43 33.37
C SER A 157 -9.58 3.37 33.89
N TYR A 158 -10.58 3.22 33.01
CA TYR A 158 -12.00 3.18 33.36
C TYR A 158 -12.50 1.81 33.83
N LYS A 159 -12.07 1.36 35.02
CA LYS A 159 -12.46 0.04 35.58
C LYS A 159 -13.97 -0.13 35.79
N ASN A 160 -14.70 0.95 36.08
CA ASN A 160 -16.13 0.90 36.41
C ASN A 160 -17.06 0.94 35.17
N MET A 161 -16.52 1.13 33.96
CA MET A 161 -17.34 1.33 32.76
C MET A 161 -17.62 0.02 31.98
N ILE A 162 -17.11 -1.13 32.43
CA ILE A 162 -17.24 -2.43 31.73
C ILE A 162 -18.70 -2.75 31.38
N SER A 163 -19.63 -2.55 32.31
CA SER A 163 -21.05 -2.83 32.07
C SER A 163 -21.66 -1.94 30.99
N HIS A 164 -21.24 -0.67 30.93
CA HIS A 164 -21.70 0.29 29.93
C HIS A 164 -21.10 -0.03 28.55
N LEU A 165 -19.80 -0.35 28.49
CA LEU A 165 -19.11 -0.73 27.25
C LEU A 165 -19.68 -2.03 26.65
N CYS A 166 -19.97 -3.03 27.49
CA CYS A 166 -20.62 -4.26 27.03
C CYS A 166 -22.04 -4.01 26.51
N LYS A 167 -22.80 -3.07 27.13
CA LYS A 167 -24.15 -2.69 26.69
C LYS A 167 -24.12 -1.96 25.34
N ILE A 168 -23.19 -1.03 25.14
CA ILE A 168 -22.99 -0.33 23.85
C ILE A 168 -22.61 -1.32 22.75
N ALA A 169 -21.74 -2.28 23.06
CA ALA A 169 -21.24 -3.23 22.07
C ALA A 169 -22.15 -4.46 21.87
N GLU A 170 -23.35 -4.48 22.45
CA GLU A 170 -24.34 -5.57 22.35
C GLU A 170 -23.79 -6.97 22.72
N VAL A 171 -22.89 -7.04 23.70
CA VAL A 171 -22.28 -8.29 24.17
C VAL A 171 -22.59 -8.55 25.64
N SER A 172 -22.72 -9.83 26.00
CA SER A 172 -22.95 -10.21 27.39
C SER A 172 -21.75 -9.90 28.28
N ARG A 173 -22.02 -9.30 29.45
CA ARG A 173 -21.04 -9.06 30.51
C ARG A 173 -20.40 -10.36 31.00
N SER A 174 -21.17 -11.45 31.15
CA SER A 174 -20.62 -12.74 31.55
C SER A 174 -19.66 -13.31 30.51
N GLY A 175 -19.92 -13.05 29.22
CA GLY A 175 -19.02 -13.39 28.13
C GLY A 175 -17.66 -12.67 28.22
N TYR A 176 -17.66 -11.40 28.63
CA TYR A 176 -16.44 -10.62 28.84
C TYR A 176 -15.59 -11.17 30.00
N TYR A 177 -16.19 -11.47 31.15
CA TYR A 177 -15.43 -12.05 32.27
C TYR A 177 -14.97 -13.48 31.98
N ASN A 178 -15.75 -14.28 31.25
CA ASN A 178 -15.29 -15.59 30.76
C ASN A 178 -14.10 -15.45 29.80
N TYR A 179 -14.10 -14.42 28.94
CA TYR A 179 -12.97 -14.11 28.09
C TYR A 179 -11.73 -13.78 28.91
N LEU A 180 -11.85 -12.95 29.95
CA LEU A 180 -10.72 -12.62 30.85
C LEU A 180 -10.21 -13.87 31.59
N ASN A 181 -11.09 -14.63 32.23
CA ASN A 181 -10.71 -15.81 33.03
C ASN A 181 -10.12 -16.95 32.18
N SER A 182 -10.42 -16.99 30.88
CA SER A 182 -9.87 -17.97 29.95
C SER A 182 -8.57 -17.51 29.26
N SER A 183 -8.00 -16.35 29.64
CA SER A 183 -6.76 -15.83 29.05
C SER A 183 -5.66 -16.88 29.03
N ASP A 184 -5.38 -17.50 30.18
CA ASP A 184 -4.19 -18.33 30.35
C ASP A 184 -4.33 -19.65 29.57
N LYS A 185 -5.55 -20.20 29.57
CA LYS A 185 -5.89 -21.38 28.75
C LYS A 185 -5.77 -21.08 27.25
N ARG A 186 -6.11 -19.85 26.81
CA ARG A 186 -5.96 -19.43 25.40
C ARG A 186 -4.49 -19.28 25.04
N THR A 187 -3.68 -18.65 25.91
CA THR A 187 -2.24 -18.48 25.71
C THR A 187 -1.53 -19.83 25.60
N SER A 188 -1.76 -20.76 26.54
CA SER A 188 -1.16 -22.11 26.49
C SER A 188 -1.57 -22.89 25.24
N LYS A 189 -2.79 -22.71 24.74
CA LYS A 189 -3.23 -23.33 23.49
C LYS A 189 -2.58 -22.69 22.26
N GLU A 190 -2.35 -21.39 22.29
CA GLU A 190 -1.65 -20.67 21.23
C GLU A 190 -0.17 -21.05 21.15
N GLU A 191 0.49 -21.24 22.29
CA GLU A 191 1.86 -21.75 22.38
C GLU A 191 1.97 -23.15 21.77
N LYS A 192 1.09 -24.08 22.17
CA LYS A 192 1.03 -25.42 21.58
C LYS A 192 0.75 -25.39 20.08
N ASP A 193 -0.15 -24.50 19.62
CA ASP A 193 -0.41 -24.32 18.19
C ASP A 193 0.82 -23.78 17.45
N LEU A 194 1.65 -22.95 18.10
CA LEU A 194 2.89 -22.41 17.55
C LEU A 194 3.96 -23.51 17.43
N GLU A 195 4.15 -24.32 18.46
CA GLU A 195 5.03 -25.50 18.41
C GLU A 195 4.62 -26.45 17.28
N LEU A 196 3.33 -26.78 17.19
CA LEU A 196 2.78 -27.59 16.10
C LEU A 196 3.01 -26.97 14.73
N LYS A 197 2.89 -25.64 14.61
CA LYS A 197 3.22 -24.92 13.37
C LYS A 197 4.68 -25.13 12.99
N HIS A 198 5.62 -25.03 13.93
CA HIS A 198 7.04 -25.25 13.66
C HIS A 198 7.31 -26.68 13.16
N ILE A 199 6.72 -27.68 13.80
CA ILE A 199 6.81 -29.09 13.40
C ILE A 199 6.24 -29.29 11.98
N ILE A 200 5.06 -28.74 11.71
CA ILE A 200 4.40 -28.82 10.39
C ILE A 200 5.24 -28.12 9.32
N LEU A 201 5.87 -26.98 9.61
CA LEU A 201 6.74 -26.28 8.65
C LEU A 201 8.00 -27.07 8.33
N LYS A 202 8.62 -27.74 9.31
CA LYS A 202 9.75 -28.65 9.07
C LYS A 202 9.35 -29.76 8.10
N ALA A 203 8.22 -30.43 8.35
CA ALA A 203 7.71 -31.47 7.46
C ALA A 203 7.28 -30.95 6.07
N PHE A 204 6.73 -29.74 6.01
CA PHE A 204 6.28 -29.10 4.77
C PHE A 204 7.45 -28.74 3.84
N ASN A 205 8.57 -28.26 4.38
CA ASN A 205 9.75 -27.87 3.59
C ASN A 205 10.70 -29.03 3.27
N HIS A 206 10.51 -30.19 3.90
CA HIS A 206 11.35 -31.36 3.65
C HIS A 206 11.34 -31.77 2.15
N ARG A 207 12.46 -32.27 1.59
CA ARG A 207 12.59 -32.76 0.18
C ARG A 207 12.22 -31.78 -0.96
N GLY A 208 12.16 -30.46 -0.71
CA GLY A 208 12.18 -29.44 -1.78
C GLY A 208 10.88 -29.17 -2.55
N TYR A 209 9.84 -29.99 -2.41
CA TYR A 209 8.51 -29.73 -2.99
C TYR A 209 7.46 -29.44 -1.90
N LYS A 210 6.45 -28.64 -2.23
CA LYS A 210 5.38 -28.24 -1.30
C LYS A 210 4.42 -29.40 -1.07
N LYS A 211 4.10 -29.68 0.20
CA LYS A 211 3.32 -30.86 0.62
C LYS A 211 1.90 -30.54 1.06
N GLY A 212 0.95 -31.38 0.69
CA GLY A 212 -0.42 -31.32 1.21
C GLY A 212 -0.56 -31.93 2.61
N SER A 213 -1.70 -31.72 3.26
CA SER A 213 -1.96 -32.22 4.63
C SER A 213 -1.77 -33.74 4.81
N ARG A 214 -2.06 -34.56 3.78
CA ARG A 214 -1.83 -36.02 3.80
C ARG A 214 -0.33 -36.34 3.77
N SER A 215 0.41 -35.70 2.87
CA SER A 215 1.86 -35.89 2.73
C SER A 215 2.61 -35.40 3.97
N ILE A 216 2.18 -34.31 4.59
CA ILE A 216 2.76 -33.84 5.87
C ILE A 216 2.56 -34.88 6.96
N LYS A 217 1.36 -35.48 7.06
CA LYS A 217 1.09 -36.56 8.02
C LYS A 217 2.06 -37.73 7.81
N MET A 218 2.22 -38.19 6.58
CA MET A 218 3.13 -39.30 6.26
C MET A 218 4.59 -38.97 6.60
N VAL A 219 5.05 -37.76 6.27
CA VAL A 219 6.41 -37.30 6.61
C VAL A 219 6.62 -37.26 8.12
N LEU A 220 5.66 -36.74 8.87
CA LEU A 220 5.73 -36.68 10.33
C LEU A 220 5.78 -38.08 10.95
N GLU A 221 4.99 -39.02 10.43
CA GLU A 221 4.97 -40.41 10.92
C GLU A 221 6.25 -41.16 10.58
N HIS A 222 6.80 -41.02 9.36
CA HIS A 222 7.95 -41.82 8.91
C HIS A 222 9.32 -41.23 9.24
N GLU A 223 9.48 -39.91 9.18
CA GLU A 223 10.81 -39.27 9.35
C GLU A 223 11.00 -38.66 10.74
N PHE A 224 9.91 -38.23 11.38
CA PHE A 224 9.93 -37.59 12.69
C PHE A 224 9.31 -38.45 13.80
N ASN A 225 8.75 -39.62 13.45
CA ASN A 225 8.05 -40.53 14.36
C ASN A 225 6.96 -39.86 15.23
N LEU A 226 6.30 -38.83 14.67
CA LEU A 226 5.25 -38.04 15.33
C LEU A 226 3.88 -38.37 14.74
N VAL A 227 3.02 -39.00 15.56
CA VAL A 227 1.66 -39.35 15.15
C VAL A 227 0.71 -38.19 15.43
N ILE A 228 0.38 -37.42 14.39
CA ILE A 228 -0.53 -36.28 14.47
C ILE A 228 -1.79 -36.51 13.62
N ASN A 229 -2.97 -36.24 14.19
CA ASN A 229 -4.22 -36.33 13.46
C ASN A 229 -4.26 -35.32 12.29
N ARG A 230 -4.63 -35.80 11.10
CA ARG A 230 -4.79 -34.99 9.88
C ARG A 230 -5.70 -33.77 10.08
N LYS A 231 -6.77 -33.89 10.88
CA LYS A 231 -7.68 -32.76 11.17
C LYS A 231 -6.96 -31.63 11.93
N CYS A 232 -6.03 -32.00 12.83
CA CYS A 232 -5.20 -31.05 13.55
C CYS A 232 -4.24 -30.33 12.60
N ILE A 233 -3.56 -31.07 11.72
CA ILE A 233 -2.67 -30.51 10.69
C ILE A 233 -3.44 -29.52 9.81
N GLN A 234 -4.62 -29.89 9.32
CA GLN A 234 -5.46 -29.02 8.49
C GLN A 234 -5.93 -27.75 9.23
N ARG A 235 -6.23 -27.86 10.53
CA ARG A 235 -6.59 -26.69 11.36
C ARG A 235 -5.43 -25.72 11.48
N ILE A 236 -4.23 -26.21 11.80
CA ILE A 236 -3.02 -25.39 11.93
C ILE A 236 -2.62 -24.78 10.58
N MET A 237 -2.66 -25.55 9.49
CA MET A 237 -2.40 -25.04 8.15
C MET A 237 -3.35 -23.90 7.77
N ARG A 238 -4.66 -24.03 8.05
CA ARG A 238 -5.64 -22.96 7.83
C ARG A 238 -5.38 -21.74 8.71
N LYS A 239 -5.10 -21.93 10.00
CA LYS A 239 -4.85 -20.86 10.97
C LYS A 239 -3.64 -19.99 10.57
N TYR A 240 -2.56 -20.59 10.09
CA TYR A 240 -1.33 -19.89 9.71
C TYR A 240 -1.15 -19.71 8.19
N ASN A 241 -2.21 -19.92 7.42
CA ASN A 241 -2.22 -19.78 5.96
C ASN A 241 -1.08 -20.55 5.25
N ILE A 242 -0.76 -21.76 5.73
CA ILE A 242 0.22 -22.65 5.11
C ILE A 242 -0.48 -23.33 3.93
N LEU A 243 -0.37 -22.72 2.76
CA LEU A 243 -1.02 -23.19 1.55
C LEU A 243 -0.09 -24.10 0.74
N CYS A 244 -0.62 -25.26 0.33
CA CYS A 244 0.00 -26.06 -0.71
C CYS A 244 -0.45 -25.51 -2.07
N PRO A 245 0.47 -25.22 -3.00
CA PRO A 245 0.11 -24.98 -4.41
C PRO A 245 -0.56 -26.25 -4.94
N ILE A 246 -1.88 -26.22 -5.06
CA ILE A 246 -2.64 -27.29 -5.69
C ILE A 246 -2.43 -27.19 -7.20
N ARG A 247 -2.25 -28.32 -7.89
CA ARG A 247 -2.41 -28.39 -9.35
C ARG A 247 -3.86 -28.04 -9.68
N LYS A 248 -4.12 -26.79 -10.08
CA LYS A 248 -5.46 -26.35 -10.47
C LYS A 248 -5.82 -26.99 -11.80
N ALA A 249 -7.06 -27.46 -11.95
CA ALA A 249 -7.58 -27.84 -13.25
C ALA A 249 -7.52 -26.63 -14.19
N ASN A 250 -7.13 -26.85 -15.44
CA ASN A 250 -7.07 -25.78 -16.43
C ASN A 250 -8.47 -25.15 -16.60
N PRO A 251 -8.66 -23.84 -16.33
CA PRO A 251 -9.97 -23.18 -16.44
C PRO A 251 -10.64 -23.37 -17.80
N TYR A 252 -9.86 -23.37 -18.89
CA TYR A 252 -10.37 -23.51 -20.25
C TYR A 252 -11.03 -24.88 -20.50
N ARG A 253 -10.39 -25.97 -20.06
CA ARG A 253 -10.97 -27.34 -20.12
C ARG A 253 -12.26 -27.51 -19.31
N ARG A 254 -12.54 -26.60 -18.37
CA ARG A 254 -13.74 -26.63 -17.52
C ARG A 254 -14.90 -25.84 -18.13
N MET A 255 -14.62 -24.89 -19.03
CA MET A 255 -15.62 -24.09 -19.76
C MET A 255 -16.10 -24.80 -21.04
N GLU A 256 -15.33 -25.76 -21.57
CA GLU A 256 -15.69 -26.60 -22.73
C GLU A 256 -16.68 -27.74 -22.41
N ARG A 257 -17.15 -27.88 -21.16
CA ARG A 257 -18.18 -28.84 -20.73
C ARG A 257 -19.46 -28.13 -20.40
#